data_AF-A0A662AQL7-F1
#
_entry.id   AF-A0A662AQL7-F1
#
_cell.length_a   1.000
_cell.length_b   1.000
_cell.length_c   1.000
_cell.angle_alpha   90.00
_cell.angle_beta   90.00
_cell.angle_gamma   90.00
#
_symmetry.space_group_name_H-M   'P 1'
#
loop_
_entity.id
_entity.type
_entity.pdbx_description
1 polymer ?
#
loop_
_entity_poly.entity_id
_entity_poly.type
_entity_poly.pdbx_seq_one_letter_code
_entity_poly.pdbx_strand_id
1 'polypeptide(L)'
;MANKINFKTGLLYLYWLMSGADGQKNFDPEDPEWKTMRMMREHEEISDRDFDSFINLDLGTPDEQLEKVVSSLNNATHAQKVRSLAWMDLVMIADGNIHSKEHELYTKVRQRFNLEEDEIKKDRLSLPSI
;
A
#
# COMPACT_ATOMS: atom_id res chain seq x y z
N MET A 1 18.00 -1.55 -15.68
CA MET A 1 16.63 -1.76 -16.21
C MET A 1 15.75 -0.68 -15.63
N ALA A 2 15.10 0.14 -16.47
CA ALA A 2 14.15 1.13 -15.98
C ALA A 2 12.94 0.38 -15.42
N ASN A 3 12.73 0.43 -14.10
CA ASN A 3 11.50 -0.06 -13.49
C ASN A 3 10.34 0.65 -14.17
N LYS A 4 9.52 -0.09 -14.93
CA LYS A 4 8.29 0.44 -15.51
C LYS A 4 7.35 0.71 -14.36
N ILE A 5 7.37 1.97 -13.91
CA ILE A 5 6.46 2.54 -12.93
C ILE A 5 5.02 2.22 -13.37
N ASN A 6 4.31 1.41 -12.57
CA ASN A 6 2.94 1.00 -12.82
C ASN A 6 2.16 0.85 -11.50
N PHE A 7 0.84 0.66 -11.58
CA PHE A 7 -0.06 0.51 -10.44
C PHE A 7 0.45 -0.48 -9.38
N LYS A 8 0.94 -1.66 -9.78
CA LYS A 8 1.42 -2.70 -8.86
C LYS A 8 2.65 -2.23 -8.08
N THR A 9 3.58 -1.55 -8.76
CA THR A 9 4.74 -0.92 -8.12
C THR A 9 4.32 0.16 -7.14
N GLY A 10 3.36 1.02 -7.52
CA GLY A 10 2.82 2.05 -6.64
C GLY A 10 2.12 1.48 -5.40
N LEU A 11 1.42 0.37 -5.55
CA LEU A 11 0.76 -0.35 -4.47
C LEU A 11 1.77 -0.92 -3.45
N LEU A 12 2.86 -1.52 -3.93
CA LEU A 12 3.94 -2.02 -3.06
C LEU A 12 4.63 -0.86 -2.31
N TYR A 13 4.94 0.23 -3.01
CA TYR A 13 5.48 1.45 -2.37
C TYR A 13 4.56 1.98 -1.28
N LEU A 14 3.25 1.97 -1.53
CA LEU A 14 2.27 2.48 -0.59
C LEU A 14 2.19 1.60 0.65
N TYR A 15 2.12 0.27 0.50
CA TYR A 15 2.18 -0.66 1.62
C TYR A 15 3.42 -0.43 2.48
N TRP A 16 4.59 -0.33 1.84
CA TRP A 16 5.85 -0.17 2.54
C TRP A 16 5.97 1.15 3.29
N LEU A 17 5.43 2.23 2.73
CA LEU A 17 5.35 3.52 3.38
C LEU A 17 4.47 3.47 4.63
N MET A 18 3.35 2.74 4.57
CA MET A 18 2.39 2.64 5.68
C MET A 18 2.92 1.72 6.79
N SER A 19 3.20 0.46 6.48
CA SER A 19 3.69 -0.53 7.47
C SER A 19 5.10 -0.18 8.02
N GLY A 20 5.83 0.72 7.35
CA GLY A 20 7.11 1.24 7.85
C GLY A 20 7.01 2.55 8.66
N ALA A 21 5.82 3.13 8.82
CA ALA A 21 5.63 4.48 9.38
C ALA A 21 5.94 4.56 10.89
N ASP A 22 5.78 3.45 11.60
CA ASP A 22 6.04 3.32 13.02
C ASP A 22 7.53 3.03 13.33
N GLY A 23 8.30 2.63 12.31
CA GLY A 23 9.72 2.28 12.38
C GLY A 23 10.02 0.79 12.56
N GLN A 24 9.01 -0.09 12.57
CA GLN A 24 9.18 -1.54 12.70
C GLN A 24 8.48 -2.27 11.55
N LYS A 25 9.25 -2.72 10.56
CA LYS A 25 8.70 -3.62 9.55
C LYS A 25 8.57 -5.02 10.13
N ASN A 26 7.35 -5.52 10.20
CA ASN A 26 7.10 -6.89 10.60
C ASN A 26 6.99 -7.80 9.36
N PHE A 27 7.90 -8.76 9.24
CA PHE A 27 7.88 -9.79 8.20
C PHE A 27 7.48 -11.17 8.77
N ASP A 28 6.93 -11.19 9.98
CA ASP A 28 6.44 -12.41 10.62
C ASP A 28 5.30 -13.01 9.76
N PRO A 29 5.42 -14.26 9.28
CA PRO A 29 4.35 -14.96 8.59
C PRO A 29 3.02 -14.99 9.35
N GLU A 30 3.05 -14.87 10.67
CA GLU A 30 1.86 -14.85 11.52
C GLU A 30 1.23 -13.47 11.71
N ASP A 31 1.95 -12.41 11.34
CA ASP A 31 1.49 -11.03 11.44
C ASP A 31 0.29 -10.77 10.51
N PRO A 32 -0.82 -10.20 11.01
CA PRO A 32 -2.00 -9.91 10.21
C PRO A 32 -1.78 -8.94 9.05
N GLU A 33 -0.95 -7.91 9.21
CA GLU A 33 -0.61 -6.97 8.14
C GLU A 33 0.17 -7.69 7.04
N TRP A 34 1.15 -8.51 7.43
CA TRP A 34 1.95 -9.29 6.50
C TRP A 34 1.11 -10.33 5.73
N LYS A 35 0.17 -11.00 6.42
CA LYS A 35 -0.82 -11.88 5.75
C LYS A 35 -1.68 -11.09 4.76
N THR A 36 -2.12 -9.89 5.11
CA THR A 36 -2.95 -9.04 4.24
C THR A 36 -2.17 -8.61 3.00
N MET A 37 -0.89 -8.30 3.18
CA MET A 37 0.00 -7.93 2.09
C MET A 37 0.29 -9.10 1.13
N ARG A 38 0.44 -10.33 1.64
CA ARG A 38 0.52 -11.54 0.79
C ARG A 38 -0.78 -11.74 -0.01
N MET A 39 -1.93 -11.55 0.62
CA MET A 39 -3.24 -11.63 -0.04
C MET A 39 -3.40 -10.57 -1.13
N MET A 40 -3.00 -9.32 -0.86
CA MET A 40 -2.96 -8.23 -1.83
C MET A 40 -2.09 -8.59 -3.04
N ARG A 41 -0.88 -9.10 -2.79
CA ARG A 41 0.06 -9.53 -3.84
C ARG A 41 -0.56 -10.59 -4.75
N GLU A 42 -1.21 -11.60 -4.17
CA GLU A 42 -1.87 -12.67 -4.92
C GLU A 42 -3.07 -12.16 -5.72
N HIS A 43 -3.93 -11.34 -5.11
CA HIS A 43 -5.12 -10.79 -5.74
C HIS A 43 -4.80 -9.86 -6.91
N GLU A 44 -3.74 -9.05 -6.77
CA GLU A 44 -3.29 -8.10 -7.79
C GLU A 44 -2.27 -8.72 -8.76
N GLU A 45 -2.07 -10.04 -8.69
CA GLU A 45 -1.16 -10.82 -9.55
C GLU A 45 0.25 -10.22 -9.61
N ILE A 46 0.80 -9.85 -8.46
CA ILE A 46 2.17 -9.36 -8.33
C ILE A 46 3.10 -10.58 -8.26
N SER A 47 4.04 -10.69 -9.19
CA SER A 47 4.94 -11.84 -9.25
C SER A 47 5.86 -11.90 -8.02
N ASP A 48 6.22 -13.12 -7.57
CA ASP A 48 7.22 -13.32 -6.50
C ASP A 48 8.50 -12.54 -6.81
N ARG A 49 8.93 -12.56 -8.07
CA ARG A 49 10.14 -11.86 -8.50
C ARG A 49 10.06 -10.34 -8.30
N ASP A 50 8.96 -9.71 -8.71
CA ASP A 50 8.79 -8.26 -8.57
C ASP A 50 8.69 -7.86 -7.10
N PHE A 51 8.02 -8.71 -6.33
CA PHE A 51 7.85 -8.57 -4.90
C PHE A 51 9.17 -8.70 -4.13
N ASP A 52 9.93 -9.78 -4.37
CA ASP A 52 11.24 -10.02 -3.76
C ASP A 52 12.23 -8.92 -4.14
N SER A 53 12.17 -8.47 -5.39
CA SER A 53 12.99 -7.33 -5.82
C SER A 53 12.63 -6.09 -5.03
N PHE A 54 11.34 -5.85 -4.77
CA PHE A 54 10.84 -4.68 -4.06
C PHE A 54 11.22 -4.67 -2.57
N ILE A 55 10.99 -5.77 -1.84
CA ILE A 55 11.26 -5.83 -0.39
C ILE A 55 12.75 -5.66 -0.04
N ASN A 56 13.63 -5.88 -1.00
CA ASN A 56 15.08 -5.71 -0.85
C ASN A 56 15.59 -4.33 -1.31
N LEU A 57 14.72 -3.44 -1.78
CA LEU A 57 15.13 -2.09 -2.18
C LEU A 57 15.33 -1.19 -0.95
N ASP A 58 16.41 -0.42 -0.97
CA ASP A 58 16.52 0.76 -0.13
C ASP A 58 15.56 1.84 -0.64
N LEU A 59 14.48 2.07 0.11
CA LEU A 59 13.44 3.00 -0.31
C LEU A 59 13.71 4.44 0.13
N GLY A 60 14.73 4.69 0.95
CA GLY A 60 15.05 6.01 1.49
C GLY A 60 14.12 6.43 2.63
N THR A 61 14.08 7.74 2.87
CA THR A 61 13.26 8.38 3.91
C THR A 61 11.75 8.30 3.64
N PRO A 62 10.87 8.48 4.64
CA PRO A 62 9.43 8.47 4.44
C PRO A 62 8.93 9.47 3.38
N ASP A 63 9.54 10.65 3.28
CA ASP A 63 9.18 11.65 2.26
C ASP A 63 9.56 11.19 0.85
N GLU A 64 10.76 10.60 0.69
CA GLU A 64 11.18 10.02 -0.60
C GLU A 64 10.27 8.85 -1.01
N GLN A 65 9.84 8.05 -0.05
CA GLN A 65 8.87 6.97 -0.28
C GLN A 65 7.51 7.52 -0.70
N LEU A 66 7.02 8.57 -0.04
CA LEU A 66 5.77 9.24 -0.42
C LEU A 66 5.84 9.80 -1.85
N GLU A 67 6.94 10.43 -2.24
CA GLU A 67 7.11 10.89 -3.62
C GLU A 67 7.16 9.73 -4.63
N LYS A 68 7.76 8.59 -4.26
CA LYS A 68 7.72 7.36 -5.09
C LYS A 68 6.32 6.80 -5.23
N VAL A 69 5.51 6.79 -4.17
CA VAL A 69 4.09 6.41 -4.21
C VAL A 69 3.33 7.33 -5.16
N VAL A 70 3.46 8.65 -4.95
CA VAL A 70 2.72 9.66 -5.72
C VAL A 70 3.08 9.57 -7.18
N SER A 71 4.37 9.57 -7.53
CA SER A 71 4.83 9.43 -8.90
C SER A 71 4.41 8.11 -9.54
N SER A 72 4.35 7.02 -8.76
CA SER A 72 3.98 5.71 -9.27
C SER A 72 2.50 5.56 -9.58
N LEU A 73 1.67 6.06 -8.68
CA LEU A 73 0.23 6.01 -8.84
C LEU A 73 -0.30 7.17 -9.69
N ASN A 74 0.48 8.22 -9.98
CA ASN A 74 -0.01 9.38 -10.73
C ASN A 74 -0.63 9.00 -12.08
N ASN A 75 0.00 8.05 -12.78
CA ASN A 75 -0.44 7.52 -14.08
C ASN A 75 -1.45 6.36 -13.96
N ALA A 76 -1.75 5.89 -12.76
CA ALA A 76 -2.78 4.89 -12.54
C ALA A 76 -4.17 5.50 -12.74
N THR A 77 -5.12 4.65 -13.13
CA THR A 77 -6.54 5.06 -13.23
C THR A 77 -7.08 5.46 -11.86
N HIS A 78 -8.16 6.24 -11.84
CA HIS A 78 -8.81 6.62 -10.58
C HIS A 78 -9.22 5.37 -9.77
N ALA A 79 -9.83 4.38 -10.42
CA ALA A 79 -10.20 3.11 -9.79
C ALA A 79 -8.99 2.39 -9.16
N GLN A 80 -7.83 2.41 -9.83
CA GLN A 80 -6.60 1.84 -9.27
C GLN A 80 -6.09 2.62 -8.05
N LYS A 81 -6.18 3.95 -8.05
CA LYS A 81 -5.81 4.77 -6.88
C LYS A 81 -6.73 4.49 -5.69
N VAL A 82 -8.04 4.36 -5.93
CA VAL A 82 -9.03 3.96 -4.92
C VAL A 82 -8.71 2.57 -4.38
N ARG A 83 -8.50 1.59 -5.28
CA ARG A 83 -8.10 0.22 -4.94
C ARG A 83 -6.84 0.18 -4.09
N SER A 84 -5.84 1.02 -4.38
CA SER A 84 -4.64 1.10 -3.56
C SER A 84 -4.91 1.52 -2.12
N LEU A 85 -5.76 2.53 -1.90
CA LEU A 85 -6.12 2.92 -0.53
C LEU A 85 -7.06 1.91 0.13
N ALA A 86 -7.92 1.22 -0.62
CA ALA A 86 -8.76 0.15 -0.09
C ALA A 86 -7.94 -1.01 0.48
N TRP A 87 -6.82 -1.35 -0.17
CA TRP A 87 -5.86 -2.31 0.37
C TRP A 87 -5.19 -1.81 1.65
N MET A 88 -4.80 -0.52 1.72
CA MET A 88 -4.19 0.03 2.94
C MET A 88 -5.18 0.05 4.11
N ASP A 89 -6.45 0.31 3.81
CA ASP A 89 -7.55 0.19 4.77
C ASP A 89 -7.61 -1.20 5.40
N LEU A 90 -7.43 -2.26 4.61
CA LEU A 90 -7.39 -3.64 5.12
C LEU A 90 -6.14 -3.91 5.94
N VAL A 91 -4.98 -3.41 5.51
CA VAL A 91 -3.71 -3.56 6.22
C VAL A 91 -3.79 -2.92 7.60
N MET A 92 -4.19 -1.64 7.67
CA MET A 92 -4.25 -0.87 8.93
C MET A 92 -5.28 -1.37 9.95
N ILE A 93 -6.24 -2.19 9.54
CA ILE A 93 -7.22 -2.79 10.46
C ILE A 93 -6.91 -4.26 10.77
N ALA A 94 -5.91 -4.86 10.11
CA ALA A 94 -5.65 -6.29 10.19
C ALA A 94 -5.22 -6.72 11.59
N ASP A 95 -4.43 -5.89 12.28
CA ASP A 95 -3.93 -6.13 13.63
C ASP A 95 -4.88 -5.57 14.72
N GLY A 96 -5.94 -4.87 14.32
CA GLY A 96 -6.91 -4.21 15.18
C GLY A 96 -6.46 -2.87 15.77
N ASN A 97 -5.27 -2.38 15.45
CA ASN A 97 -4.72 -1.12 15.96
C ASN A 97 -4.32 -0.18 14.82
N ILE A 98 -5.15 0.83 14.58
CA ILE A 98 -4.77 1.88 13.63
C ILE A 98 -3.71 2.79 14.27
N HIS A 99 -2.47 2.73 13.81
CA HIS A 99 -1.43 3.64 14.29
C HIS A 99 -1.66 5.06 13.76
N SER A 100 -1.50 6.06 14.63
CA SER A 100 -1.78 7.47 14.28
C SER A 100 -0.94 7.98 13.11
N LYS A 101 0.30 7.50 12.96
CA LYS A 101 1.20 7.87 11.85
C LYS A 101 0.76 7.26 10.51
N GLU A 102 0.31 6.02 10.50
CA GLU A 102 -0.23 5.37 9.31
C GLU A 102 -1.49 6.08 8.83
N HIS A 103 -2.37 6.43 9.78
CA HIS A 103 -3.57 7.19 9.47
C HIS A 103 -3.28 8.60 8.92
N GLU A 104 -2.24 9.26 9.43
CA GLU A 104 -1.78 10.54 8.90
C GLU A 104 -1.28 10.39 7.45
N LEU A 105 -0.45 9.38 7.16
CA LEU A 105 0.06 9.11 5.82
C LEU A 105 -1.07 8.72 4.86
N TYR A 106 -1.99 7.86 5.30
CA TYR A 106 -3.20 7.51 4.58
C TYR A 106 -3.99 8.74 4.17
N THR A 107 -4.25 9.64 5.13
CA THR A 107 -5.00 10.87 4.88
C THR A 107 -4.26 11.77 3.89
N LYS A 108 -2.93 11.90 4.01
CA LYS A 108 -2.10 12.66 3.07
C LYS A 108 -2.20 12.11 1.65
N VAL A 109 -2.06 10.79 1.46
CA VAL A 109 -2.15 10.16 0.14
C VAL A 109 -3.55 10.33 -0.45
N ARG A 110 -4.60 10.13 0.37
CA ARG A 110 -6.00 10.32 -0.03
C ARG A 110 -6.27 11.73 -0.54
N GLN A 111 -5.85 12.73 0.21
CA GLN A 111 -5.99 14.15 -0.16
C GLN A 111 -5.23 14.48 -1.44
N ARG A 112 -4.02 13.92 -1.60
CA ARG A 112 -3.16 14.18 -2.76
C ARG A 112 -3.73 13.64 -4.07
N PHE A 113 -4.52 12.57 -4.00
CA PHE A 113 -5.24 12.02 -5.14
C PHE A 113 -6.69 12.48 -5.24
N ASN A 114 -7.16 13.33 -4.31
CA ASN A 114 -8.53 13.82 -4.23
C ASN A 114 -9.56 12.67 -4.27
N LEU A 115 -9.38 11.68 -3.39
CA LEU A 115 -10.25 10.50 -3.28
C LEU A 115 -11.23 10.65 -2.12
N GLU A 116 -12.48 10.25 -2.36
CA GLU A 116 -13.51 10.25 -1.32
C GLU A 116 -13.40 8.99 -0.46
N GLU A 117 -13.61 9.15 0.84
CA GLU A 117 -13.54 8.03 1.79
C GLU A 117 -14.60 6.96 1.50
N ASP A 118 -15.78 7.37 1.04
CA ASP A 118 -16.87 6.47 0.67
C ASP A 118 -16.54 5.59 -0.54
N GLU A 119 -15.73 6.09 -1.48
CA GLU A 119 -15.29 5.30 -2.64
C GLU A 119 -14.34 4.19 -2.20
N ILE A 120 -13.41 4.53 -1.30
CA ILE A 120 -12.45 3.58 -0.74
C ILE A 120 -13.17 2.51 0.09
N LYS A 121 -14.11 2.91 0.95
CA LYS A 121 -14.93 1.97 1.73
C LYS A 121 -15.72 1.02 0.85
N LYS A 122 -16.32 1.51 -0.24
CA LYS A 122 -17.06 0.68 -1.19
C LYS A 122 -16.15 -0.32 -1.89
N ASP A 123 -14.98 0.13 -2.36
CA ASP A 123 -14.04 -0.75 -3.04
C ASP A 123 -13.45 -1.81 -2.10
N ARG A 124 -13.17 -1.44 -0.85
CA ARG A 124 -12.72 -2.37 0.21
C ARG A 124 -13.67 -3.53 0.42
N LEU A 125 -14.99 -3.31 0.34
CA LEU A 125 -16.00 -4.39 0.47
C LEU A 125 -15.92 -5.43 -0.65
N SER A 126 -15.27 -5.10 -1.77
CA SER A 126 -15.03 -6.03 -2.87
C SER A 126 -13.71 -6.81 -2.76
N LEU A 127 -12.86 -6.45 -1.80
CA LEU A 127 -11.58 -7.10 -1.57
C LEU A 127 -11.74 -8.33 -0.66
N PRO A 128 -10.86 -9.34 -0.82
CA PRO A 128 -10.80 -10.43 0.15
C PRO A 128 -10.31 -9.91 1.51
N SER A 129 -10.78 -10.54 2.58
CA SER A 129 -10.34 -10.27 3.96
C SER A 129 -9.91 -11.56 4.64
N ILE A 130 -8.98 -11.46 5.59
CA ILE A 130 -8.52 -12.57 6.44
C ILE A 130 -9.59 -12.95 7.45
#